data_AF-A0A1H8U4W1-F1
#
_entry.id   AF-A0A1H8U4W1-F1
#
_cell.length_a   1.000
_cell.length_b   1.000
_cell.length_c   1.000
_cell.angle_alpha   90.00
_cell.angle_beta   90.00
_cell.angle_gamma   90.00
#
_symmetry.space_group_name_H-M   'P 1'
#
loop_
_entity.id
_entity.type
_entity.pdbx_description
1 polymer ?
#
loop_
_entity_poly.entity_id
_entity_poly.type
_entity_poly.pdbx_seq_one_letter_code
_entity_poly.pdbx_strand_id
1 'polypeptide(L)'
;MWGKGKRGTPAGSGPATLSVVLAAALAMLRTRGSQHAYAELEGKVRGFGPAFFTKFLYFAATAVPPALDPKPLILDSVLAARMRSMAEVVGRDTGHDPHGKIAAWVWSDGAWTPHRYQVYLSFMEAAARQMAATDGWPSHAHPDLLEYALFNTTWQSRS
;
A
#
# COMPACT_ATOMS: atom_id res chain seq x y z
N MET A 1 6.15 51.56 -20.03
CA MET A 1 6.77 51.30 -18.70
C MET A 1 5.68 50.72 -17.80
N TRP A 2 5.62 49.40 -17.64
CA TRP A 2 4.71 48.75 -16.68
C TRP A 2 5.47 47.65 -15.95
N GLY A 3 5.41 47.69 -14.63
CA GLY A 3 6.35 47.07 -13.72
C GLY A 3 6.22 45.56 -13.55
N LYS A 4 7.38 44.95 -13.27
CA LYS A 4 7.57 43.59 -12.78
C LYS A 4 6.72 43.33 -11.53
N GLY A 5 5.90 42.30 -11.58
CA GLY A 5 5.39 41.59 -10.40
C GLY A 5 5.96 40.18 -10.35
N LYS A 6 7.19 40.02 -9.85
CA LYS A 6 7.70 38.70 -9.43
C LYS A 6 7.00 38.33 -8.12
N ARG A 7 5.93 37.54 -8.20
CA ARG A 7 5.50 36.69 -7.08
C ARG A 7 6.03 35.29 -7.36
N GLY A 8 7.06 34.91 -6.61
CA GLY A 8 7.62 33.57 -6.68
C GLY A 8 6.55 32.56 -6.30
N THR A 9 6.16 31.73 -7.25
CA THR A 9 5.51 30.45 -6.97
C THR A 9 6.47 29.66 -6.08
N PRO A 10 6.01 28.99 -5.00
CA PRO A 10 6.89 28.12 -4.22
C PRO A 10 7.52 27.09 -5.16
N ALA A 11 8.83 27.19 -5.33
CA ALA A 11 9.60 26.23 -6.10
C ALA A 11 9.47 24.87 -5.38
N GLY A 12 8.82 23.89 -6.01
CA GLY A 12 8.78 22.51 -5.50
C GLY A 12 7.54 21.68 -5.78
N SER A 13 6.47 22.24 -6.36
CA SER A 13 5.21 21.50 -6.57
C SER A 13 4.75 21.47 -8.03
N GLY A 14 5.69 21.36 -8.97
CA GLY A 14 5.40 21.30 -10.40
C GLY A 14 5.46 19.88 -10.99
N PRO A 15 4.95 19.67 -12.21
CA PRO A 15 5.02 18.39 -12.93
C PRO A 15 6.44 17.82 -13.02
N ALA A 16 7.47 18.67 -13.16
CA ALA A 16 8.86 18.25 -13.20
C ALA A 16 9.31 17.57 -11.88
N THR A 17 8.88 18.10 -10.73
CA THR A 17 9.18 17.50 -9.42
C THR A 17 8.49 16.15 -9.28
N LEU A 18 7.23 16.04 -9.71
CA LEU A 18 6.50 14.78 -9.71
C LEU A 18 7.21 13.73 -10.57
N SER A 19 7.59 14.07 -11.81
CA SER A 19 8.29 13.14 -12.69
C SER A 19 9.62 12.63 -12.10
N VAL A 20 10.40 13.50 -11.45
CA VAL A 20 11.66 13.11 -10.79
C VAL A 20 11.39 12.14 -9.63
N VAL A 21 10.42 12.42 -8.78
CA VAL A 21 10.07 11.56 -7.63
C VAL A 21 9.55 10.20 -8.09
N LEU A 22 8.66 10.16 -9.09
CA LEU A 22 8.16 8.90 -9.65
C LEU A 22 9.28 8.08 -10.30
N ALA A 23 10.20 8.72 -11.03
CA ALA A 23 11.35 8.04 -11.63
C ALA A 23 12.29 7.45 -10.58
N ALA A 24 12.55 8.17 -9.49
CA ALA A 24 13.34 7.66 -8.37
C ALA A 24 12.68 6.46 -7.69
N ALA A 25 11.37 6.51 -7.46
CA ALA A 25 10.61 5.39 -6.91
C ALA A 25 10.67 4.15 -7.82
N LEU A 26 10.60 4.32 -9.14
CA LEU A 26 10.77 3.21 -10.10
C LEU A 26 12.18 2.59 -10.03
N ALA A 27 13.22 3.42 -9.90
CA ALA A 27 14.59 2.92 -9.75
C ALA A 27 14.75 2.10 -8.46
N MET A 28 14.16 2.57 -7.35
CA MET A 28 14.14 1.85 -6.08
C MET A 28 13.31 0.57 -6.15
N LEU A 29 12.17 0.58 -6.85
CA LEU A 29 11.33 -0.60 -7.03
C LEU A 29 12.11 -1.74 -7.71
N ARG A 30 12.90 -1.42 -8.73
CA ARG A 30 13.71 -2.41 -9.47
C ARG A 30 14.89 -2.95 -8.66
N THR A 31 15.49 -2.12 -7.81
CA THR A 31 16.79 -2.43 -7.17
C THR A 31 16.67 -2.84 -5.70
N ARG A 32 15.63 -2.39 -5.01
CA ARG A 32 15.45 -2.52 -3.56
C ARG A 32 14.04 -2.97 -3.15
N GLY A 33 13.10 -3.04 -4.09
CA GLY A 33 11.74 -3.53 -3.87
C GLY A 33 10.76 -2.49 -3.32
N SER A 34 9.56 -2.98 -3.02
CA SER A 34 8.35 -2.17 -2.79
C SER A 34 8.43 -1.20 -1.60
N GLN A 35 9.02 -1.62 -0.47
CA GLN A 35 9.18 -0.76 0.71
C GLN A 35 10.03 0.49 0.40
N HIS A 36 11.18 0.29 -0.27
CA HIS A 36 12.09 1.37 -0.61
C HIS A 36 11.51 2.29 -1.68
N ALA A 37 10.79 1.73 -2.65
CA ALA A 37 10.06 2.53 -3.64
C ALA A 37 8.98 3.42 -2.99
N TYR A 38 8.25 2.88 -2.02
CA TYR A 38 7.25 3.65 -1.29
C TYR A 38 7.88 4.76 -0.43
N ALA A 39 9.02 4.50 0.23
CA ALA A 39 9.76 5.51 0.99
C ALA A 39 10.25 6.68 0.11
N GLU A 40 10.48 6.45 -1.18
CA GLU A 40 10.78 7.54 -2.12
C GLU A 40 9.57 8.43 -2.43
N LEU A 41 8.35 7.94 -2.24
CA LEU A 41 7.12 8.68 -2.55
C LEU A 41 6.55 9.40 -1.32
N GLU A 42 6.65 8.77 -0.15
CA GLU A 42 6.03 9.23 1.09
C GLU A 42 6.42 10.68 1.43
N GLY A 43 5.42 11.56 1.52
CA GLY A 43 5.60 12.97 1.88
C GLY A 43 6.31 13.84 0.83
N LYS A 44 6.80 13.27 -0.28
CA LYS A 44 7.57 14.02 -1.31
C LYS A 44 6.70 14.68 -2.38
N VAL A 45 5.44 14.24 -2.54
CA VAL A 45 4.52 14.79 -3.53
C VAL A 45 3.29 15.40 -2.85
N ARG A 46 3.21 16.74 -2.87
CA ARG A 46 2.07 17.47 -2.30
C ARG A 46 0.77 17.15 -3.05
N GLY A 47 -0.31 16.92 -2.31
CA GLY A 47 -1.64 16.66 -2.86
C GLY A 47 -1.92 15.20 -3.23
N PHE A 48 -0.92 14.32 -3.08
CA PHE A 48 -1.09 12.89 -3.27
C PHE A 48 -0.88 12.15 -1.94
N GLY A 49 -1.69 11.11 -1.73
CA GLY A 49 -1.69 10.33 -0.52
C GLY A 49 -1.14 8.91 -0.71
N PRO A 50 -0.95 8.19 0.40
CA PRO A 50 -0.49 6.80 0.43
C PRO A 50 -1.18 5.87 -0.59
N ALA A 51 -2.51 5.94 -0.71
CA ALA A 51 -3.27 5.09 -1.63
C ALA A 51 -2.96 5.34 -3.12
N PHE A 52 -2.62 6.58 -3.48
CA PHE A 52 -2.15 6.87 -4.84
C PHE A 52 -0.78 6.25 -5.09
N PHE A 53 0.12 6.35 -4.11
CA PHE A 53 1.49 5.81 -4.22
C PHE A 53 1.50 4.29 -4.36
N THR A 54 0.69 3.56 -3.59
CA THR A 54 0.59 2.10 -3.71
C THR A 54 0.01 1.67 -5.06
N LYS A 55 -1.01 2.37 -5.57
CA LYS A 55 -1.54 2.16 -6.94
C LYS A 55 -0.50 2.41 -8.01
N PHE A 56 0.24 3.51 -7.91
CA PHE A 56 1.34 3.80 -8.83
C PHE A 56 2.37 2.66 -8.84
N LEU A 57 2.80 2.19 -7.67
CA LEU A 57 3.76 1.09 -7.56
C LEU A 57 3.23 -0.23 -8.12
N TYR A 58 1.96 -0.56 -7.87
CA TYR A 58 1.28 -1.73 -8.44
C TYR A 58 1.35 -1.72 -9.97
N PHE A 59 0.85 -0.66 -10.60
CA PHE A 59 0.87 -0.57 -12.06
C PHE A 59 2.29 -0.46 -12.63
N ALA A 60 3.18 0.26 -11.96
CA ALA A 60 4.59 0.33 -12.35
C ALA A 60 5.26 -1.04 -12.42
N ALA A 61 5.00 -1.91 -11.43
CA ALA A 61 5.54 -3.27 -11.41
C ALA A 61 4.98 -4.14 -12.54
N THR A 62 3.73 -3.90 -12.99
CA THR A 62 3.16 -4.60 -14.16
C THR A 62 3.75 -4.14 -15.48
N ALA A 63 4.12 -2.85 -15.58
CA ALA A 63 4.61 -2.25 -16.81
C ALA A 63 6.12 -2.45 -17.05
N VAL A 64 6.92 -2.67 -16.00
CA VAL A 64 8.37 -2.85 -16.15
C VAL A 64 8.94 -3.98 -15.27
N PRO A 65 8.99 -5.22 -15.79
CA PRO A 65 9.72 -6.32 -15.17
C PRO A 65 11.25 -6.10 -15.18
N PRO A 66 12.01 -6.70 -14.25
CA PRO A 66 11.57 -7.46 -13.08
C PRO A 66 11.37 -6.56 -11.85
N ALA A 67 10.24 -6.71 -11.16
CA ALA A 67 10.07 -6.22 -9.80
C ALA A 67 10.56 -7.28 -8.80
N LEU A 68 11.24 -6.86 -7.74
CA LEU A 68 11.63 -7.75 -6.64
C LEU A 68 10.41 -8.12 -5.80
N ASP A 69 10.38 -9.35 -5.29
CA ASP A 69 9.34 -9.79 -4.35
C ASP A 69 9.53 -9.16 -2.96
N PRO A 70 8.44 -8.91 -2.20
CA PRO A 70 7.04 -9.03 -2.63
C PRO A 70 6.66 -7.96 -3.64
N LYS A 71 5.94 -8.36 -4.70
CA LYS A 71 5.38 -7.41 -5.66
C LYS A 71 4.49 -6.39 -4.95
N PRO A 72 4.49 -5.12 -5.40
CA PRO A 72 3.58 -4.12 -4.86
C PRO A 72 2.12 -4.58 -4.97
N LEU A 73 1.34 -4.18 -3.98
CA LEU A 73 -0.09 -4.39 -3.87
C LEU A 73 -0.75 -3.05 -3.48
N ILE A 74 -2.04 -2.90 -3.71
CA ILE A 74 -2.78 -1.68 -3.44
C ILE A 74 -3.28 -1.70 -1.99
N LEU A 75 -2.69 -0.86 -1.15
CA LEU A 75 -3.26 -0.51 0.15
C LEU A 75 -4.01 0.82 0.06
N ASP A 76 -5.31 0.79 0.34
CA ASP A 76 -6.16 1.98 0.49
C ASP A 76 -7.01 1.91 1.77
N SER A 77 -7.84 2.92 2.01
CA SER A 77 -8.63 3.01 3.24
C SER A 77 -9.68 1.91 3.36
N VAL A 78 -10.22 1.41 2.23
CA VAL A 78 -11.18 0.29 2.24
C VAL A 78 -10.47 -0.97 2.71
N LEU A 79 -9.31 -1.25 2.14
CA LEU A 79 -8.55 -2.43 2.52
C LEU A 79 -7.97 -2.32 3.93
N ALA A 80 -7.49 -1.14 4.34
CA ALA A 80 -7.05 -0.91 5.71
C ALA A 80 -8.19 -1.15 6.71
N ALA A 81 -9.40 -0.67 6.44
CA ALA A 81 -10.56 -0.94 7.30
C ALA A 81 -10.90 -2.43 7.37
N ARG A 82 -10.76 -3.18 6.26
CA ARG A 82 -10.96 -4.64 6.24
C ARG A 82 -9.91 -5.37 7.08
N MET A 83 -8.65 -5.03 6.88
CA MET A 83 -7.54 -5.58 7.66
C MET A 83 -7.69 -5.29 9.15
N ARG A 84 -8.16 -4.08 9.50
CA ARG A 84 -8.50 -3.71 10.88
C ARG A 84 -9.56 -4.63 11.46
N SER A 85 -10.71 -4.77 10.78
CA SER A 85 -11.82 -5.59 11.25
C SER A 85 -11.42 -7.06 11.48
N MET A 86 -10.63 -7.64 10.56
CA MET A 86 -10.10 -8.99 10.72
C MET A 86 -9.14 -9.10 11.91
N ALA A 87 -8.19 -8.17 12.02
CA ALA A 87 -7.22 -8.15 13.12
C ALA A 87 -7.89 -7.94 14.48
N GLU A 88 -8.97 -7.16 14.56
CA GLU A 88 -9.76 -6.99 15.78
C GLU A 88 -10.47 -8.28 16.20
N VAL A 89 -11.02 -9.05 15.26
CA VAL A 89 -11.64 -10.35 15.56
C VAL A 89 -10.58 -11.33 16.09
N VAL A 90 -9.49 -11.51 15.35
CA VAL A 90 -8.40 -12.41 15.75
C VAL A 90 -7.77 -11.97 17.08
N GLY A 91 -7.59 -10.67 17.28
CA GLY A 91 -7.02 -10.09 18.49
C GLY A 91 -7.87 -10.35 19.74
N ARG A 92 -9.21 -10.33 19.59
CA ARG A 92 -10.13 -10.71 20.67
C ARG A 92 -10.10 -12.22 20.93
N ASP A 93 -10.19 -13.03 19.89
CA ASP A 93 -10.27 -14.50 20.01
C ASP A 93 -8.99 -15.09 20.61
N THR A 94 -7.83 -14.51 20.31
CA THR A 94 -6.52 -14.96 20.83
C THR A 94 -6.13 -14.29 22.14
N GLY A 95 -6.81 -13.22 22.54
CA GLY A 95 -6.46 -12.39 23.70
C GLY A 95 -5.22 -11.50 23.51
N HIS A 96 -4.65 -11.42 22.30
CA HIS A 96 -3.46 -10.59 22.02
C HIS A 96 -3.76 -9.10 21.80
N ASP A 97 -4.96 -8.76 21.33
CA ASP A 97 -5.44 -7.37 21.21
C ASP A 97 -6.93 -7.30 21.56
N PRO A 98 -7.30 -7.57 22.83
CA PRO A 98 -8.69 -7.69 23.24
C PRO A 98 -9.48 -6.38 23.09
N HIS A 99 -8.78 -5.25 22.97
CA HIS A 99 -9.36 -3.92 22.81
C HIS A 99 -9.23 -3.36 21.40
N GLY A 100 -8.63 -4.09 20.45
CA GLY A 100 -8.47 -3.64 19.06
C GLY A 100 -7.52 -2.44 18.87
N LYS A 101 -6.72 -2.10 19.88
CA LYS A 101 -5.87 -0.89 19.84
C LYS A 101 -4.70 -1.07 18.88
N ILE A 102 -4.12 -2.26 18.85
CA ILE A 102 -3.03 -2.59 17.93
C ILE A 102 -3.58 -2.63 16.51
N ALA A 103 -4.72 -3.30 16.30
CA ALA A 103 -5.38 -3.36 14.99
C ALA A 103 -5.72 -1.95 14.45
N ALA A 104 -6.31 -1.09 15.28
CA ALA A 104 -6.64 0.29 14.90
C ALA A 104 -5.39 1.13 14.54
N TRP A 105 -4.29 0.93 15.28
CA TRP A 105 -3.04 1.64 15.01
C TRP A 105 -2.35 1.15 13.74
N VAL A 106 -2.18 -0.16 13.58
CA VAL A 106 -1.50 -0.76 12.41
C VAL A 106 -2.27 -0.42 11.13
N TRP A 107 -3.59 -0.57 11.17
CA TRP A 107 -4.46 -0.48 10.01
C TRP A 107 -5.27 0.83 9.97
N SER A 108 -4.68 1.96 10.37
CA SER A 108 -5.33 3.27 10.26
C SER A 108 -5.75 3.59 8.81
N ASP A 109 -6.74 4.47 8.61
CA ASP A 109 -7.29 4.78 7.27
C ASP A 109 -6.32 5.54 6.34
N GLY A 110 -5.12 5.84 6.81
CA GLY A 110 -4.07 6.53 6.07
C GLY A 110 -2.76 6.58 6.85
N ALA A 111 -1.85 7.46 6.41
CA ALA A 111 -0.51 7.65 6.98
C ALA A 111 0.29 6.33 7.13
N TRP A 112 0.16 5.44 6.14
CA TRP A 112 0.93 4.20 6.11
C TRP A 112 2.39 4.52 5.87
N THR A 113 3.23 4.21 6.85
CA THR A 113 4.67 4.30 6.71
C THR A 113 5.20 3.20 5.79
N PRO A 114 6.42 3.31 5.24
CA PRO A 114 7.04 2.25 4.44
C PRO A 114 7.05 0.91 5.17
N HIS A 115 7.24 0.94 6.49
CA HIS A 115 7.18 -0.25 7.32
C HIS A 115 5.77 -0.87 7.35
N ARG A 116 4.71 -0.07 7.55
CA ARG A 116 3.33 -0.58 7.52
C ARG A 116 2.95 -1.14 6.14
N TYR A 117 3.40 -0.48 5.08
CA TYR A 117 3.23 -1.00 3.74
C TYR A 117 3.94 -2.34 3.55
N GLN A 118 5.17 -2.50 4.04
CA GLN A 118 5.87 -3.79 3.99
C GLN A 118 5.15 -4.87 4.80
N VAL A 119 4.64 -4.55 5.99
CA VAL A 119 3.85 -5.49 6.82
C VAL A 119 2.60 -5.97 6.05
N TYR A 120 1.91 -5.06 5.36
CA TYR A 120 0.79 -5.41 4.48
C TYR A 120 1.22 -6.37 3.37
N LEU A 121 2.28 -6.08 2.62
CA LEU A 121 2.75 -6.95 1.54
C LEU A 121 3.14 -8.34 2.05
N SER A 122 3.91 -8.41 3.14
CA SER A 122 4.32 -9.68 3.74
C SER A 122 3.14 -10.49 4.27
N PHE A 123 2.13 -9.84 4.85
CA PHE A 123 0.90 -10.50 5.25
C PHE A 123 0.17 -11.12 4.05
N MET A 124 -0.05 -10.33 2.99
CA MET A 124 -0.76 -10.80 1.80
C MET A 124 -0.04 -11.95 1.11
N GLU A 125 1.28 -11.90 1.02
CA GLU A 125 2.10 -12.97 0.47
C GLU A 125 2.02 -14.24 1.31
N ALA A 126 2.12 -14.12 2.64
CA ALA A 126 1.99 -15.26 3.55
C ALA A 126 0.59 -15.88 3.50
N ALA A 127 -0.45 -15.05 3.51
CA ALA A 127 -1.84 -15.50 3.43
C ALA A 127 -2.13 -16.17 2.09
N ALA A 128 -1.69 -15.61 0.97
CA ALA A 128 -1.83 -16.23 -0.35
C ALA A 128 -1.12 -17.59 -0.42
N ARG A 129 0.09 -17.72 0.15
CA ARG A 129 0.80 -19.01 0.24
C ARG A 129 0.04 -20.04 1.07
N GLN A 130 -0.53 -19.63 2.20
CA GLN A 130 -1.32 -20.52 3.05
C GLN A 130 -2.61 -20.97 2.34
N MET A 131 -3.29 -20.06 1.65
CA MET A 131 -4.51 -20.39 0.90
C MET A 131 -4.20 -21.30 -0.29
N ALA A 132 -3.10 -21.08 -1.01
CA ALA A 132 -2.66 -21.93 -2.12
C ALA A 132 -2.32 -23.38 -1.69
N ALA A 133 -2.09 -23.61 -0.40
CA ALA A 133 -1.93 -24.96 0.17
C ALA A 133 -3.27 -25.68 0.42
N THR A 134 -4.40 -25.03 0.15
CA THR A 134 -5.76 -25.60 0.28
C THR A 134 -6.36 -25.86 -1.10
N ASP A 135 -7.26 -26.86 -1.20
CA ASP A 135 -7.89 -27.26 -2.47
C ASP A 135 -8.86 -26.20 -3.05
N GLY A 136 -9.21 -25.16 -2.29
CA GLY A 136 -10.19 -24.13 -2.67
C GLY A 136 -9.60 -22.87 -3.29
N TRP A 137 -8.27 -22.71 -3.32
CA TRP A 137 -7.59 -21.52 -3.86
C TRP A 137 -6.72 -21.91 -5.06
N PRO A 138 -6.69 -21.11 -6.15
CA PRO A 138 -5.87 -21.46 -7.30
C PRO A 138 -4.38 -21.56 -6.89
N SER A 139 -3.70 -22.64 -7.25
CA SER A 139 -2.30 -22.90 -6.88
C SER A 139 -1.30 -21.86 -7.42
N HIS A 140 -1.69 -21.12 -8.45
CA HIS A 140 -0.95 -20.02 -9.06
C HIS A 140 -1.55 -18.64 -8.72
N ALA A 141 -2.49 -18.58 -7.78
CA ALA A 141 -3.11 -17.33 -7.38
C ALA A 141 -2.05 -16.44 -6.75
N HIS A 142 -1.86 -15.30 -7.39
CA HIS A 142 -0.92 -14.30 -6.96
C HIS A 142 -1.60 -13.48 -5.82
N PRO A 143 -0.83 -12.83 -4.91
CA PRO A 143 -1.41 -12.09 -3.79
C PRO A 143 -2.44 -10.99 -4.15
N ASP A 144 -2.50 -10.57 -5.42
CA ASP A 144 -3.49 -9.64 -5.96
C ASP A 144 -4.90 -10.23 -6.02
N LEU A 145 -5.07 -11.54 -6.20
CA LEU A 145 -6.38 -12.19 -6.13
C LEU A 145 -6.94 -12.14 -4.71
N LEU A 146 -6.07 -12.29 -3.69
CA LEU A 146 -6.46 -12.13 -2.30
C LEU A 146 -6.84 -10.68 -1.99
N GLU A 147 -6.07 -9.72 -2.51
CA GLU A 147 -6.40 -8.29 -2.41
C GLU A 147 -7.79 -8.01 -3.00
N TYR A 148 -8.04 -8.50 -4.21
CA TYR A 148 -9.33 -8.35 -4.88
C TYR A 148 -10.48 -8.99 -4.09
N ALA A 149 -10.26 -10.17 -3.51
CA ALA A 149 -11.24 -10.83 -2.66
C ALA A 149 -11.56 -10.00 -1.40
N LEU A 150 -10.54 -9.50 -0.70
CA LEU A 150 -10.72 -8.67 0.50
C LEU A 150 -11.40 -7.32 0.18
N PHE A 151 -11.12 -6.75 -0.98
CA PHE A 151 -11.75 -5.51 -1.44
C PHE A 151 -13.24 -5.70 -1.71
N ASN A 152 -13.63 -6.78 -2.39
CA ASN A 152 -15.02 -7.02 -2.80
C ASN A 152 -15.89 -7.71 -1.75
N THR A 153 -15.29 -8.40 -0.80
CA THR A 153 -16.07 -9.13 0.19
C THR A 153 -16.74 -8.14 1.16
N THR A 154 -18.07 -8.17 1.20
CA THR A 154 -18.81 -7.59 2.32
C THR A 154 -18.67 -8.53 3.50
N TRP A 155 -17.65 -8.33 4.34
CA TRP A 155 -17.51 -9.09 5.58
C TRP A 155 -18.69 -8.73 6.49
N GLN A 156 -19.76 -9.53 6.45
CA GLN A 156 -20.81 -9.48 7.44
C GLN A 156 -20.24 -10.12 8.70
N SER A 157 -19.90 -9.30 9.70
CA SER A 157 -19.67 -9.83 11.04
C SER A 157 -21.01 -10.39 11.52
N ARG A 158 -21.16 -11.71 11.49
CA ARG A 158 -22.22 -12.37 12.24
C ARG A 158 -21.94 -12.08 13.72
N SER A 159 -22.73 -11.18 14.28
CA SER A 159 -22.92 -10.98 15.72
C SER A 159 -23.76 -12.11 16.29
#